data_AF-A0A6L8LSU1-F1
#
_entry.id   AF-A0A6L8LSU1-F1
#
_cell.length_a   1.000
_cell.length_b   1.000
_cell.length_c   1.000
_cell.angle_alpha   90.00
_cell.angle_beta   90.00
_cell.angle_gamma   90.00
#
_symmetry.space_group_name_H-M   'P 1'
#
loop_
_entity.id
_entity.type
_entity.pdbx_description
1 polymer ?
#
loop_
_entity_poly.entity_id
_entity_poly.type
_entity_poly.pdbx_seq_one_letter_code
_entity_poly.pdbx_strand_id
1 'polypeptide(L)'
;MNLLLNFMIKVIEPMSISFPSEVNNPLETARLFLKGDLSAKEYDQACNLCWEYIDNRNAIRIFNEEDILLARLGISLLSANKDLHEAGEKLDWFFQVLDYLNVDTSCAEELMTNYFSFRSDPNHLG
;
A
#
# COMPACT_ATOMS: atom_id res chain seq x y z
N MET A 1 13.61 -0.95 9.01
CA MET A 1 12.32 -0.22 9.16
C MET A 1 11.90 0.26 7.79
N ASN A 2 10.77 -0.25 7.27
CA ASN A 2 10.30 0.11 5.93
C ASN A 2 9.43 1.38 6.00
N LEU A 3 10.06 2.52 5.77
CA LEU A 3 9.46 3.86 5.87
C LEU A 3 8.24 4.02 4.95
N LEU A 4 8.37 3.55 3.71
CA LEU A 4 7.36 3.65 2.67
C LEU A 4 6.12 2.82 3.03
N LEU A 5 6.32 1.56 3.39
CA LEU A 5 5.21 0.68 3.79
C LEU A 5 4.44 1.24 4.99
N ASN A 6 5.15 1.73 6.01
CA ASN A 6 4.51 2.29 7.20
C ASN A 6 3.76 3.61 6.90
N PHE A 7 4.22 4.40 5.93
CA PHE A 7 3.47 5.56 5.44
C PHE A 7 2.17 5.13 4.75
N MET A 8 2.25 4.20 3.81
CA MET A 8 1.07 3.73 3.05
C MET A 8 0.00 3.12 3.96
N ILE A 9 0.39 2.36 4.99
CA ILE A 9 -0.53 1.84 6.00
C ILE A 9 -1.26 2.99 6.72
N LYS A 10 -0.54 4.02 7.15
CA LYS A 10 -1.14 5.18 7.84
C LYS A 10 -2.13 5.95 6.98
N VAL A 11 -1.92 5.99 5.67
CA VAL A 11 -2.86 6.60 4.72
C VAL A 11 -4.14 5.77 4.62
N ILE A 12 -4.03 4.44 4.46
CA ILE A 12 -5.18 3.55 4.23
C ILE A 12 -6.01 3.31 5.50
N GLU A 13 -5.36 3.22 6.66
CA GLU A 13 -5.99 2.86 7.93
C GLU A 13 -7.28 3.64 8.28
N PRO A 14 -7.36 4.97 8.15
CA PRO A 14 -8.61 5.71 8.42
C PRO A 14 -9.71 5.51 7.36
N MET A 15 -9.39 4.96 6.18
CA MET A 15 -10.30 4.95 5.02
C MET A 15 -11.37 3.84 5.09
N SER A 16 -11.37 3.01 6.14
CA SER A 16 -12.36 1.92 6.34
C SER A 16 -12.52 1.00 5.12
N ILE A 17 -11.43 0.76 4.39
CA ILE A 17 -11.41 -0.05 3.17
C ILE A 17 -11.63 -1.53 3.50
N SER A 18 -12.53 -2.17 2.74
CA SER A 18 -12.79 -3.61 2.83
C SER A 18 -12.29 -4.32 1.58
N PHE A 19 -11.14 -4.98 1.67
CA PHE A 19 -10.60 -5.76 0.55
C PHE A 19 -11.46 -6.98 0.20
N PRO A 20 -11.44 -7.44 -1.07
CA PRO A 20 -12.04 -8.72 -1.45
C PRO A 20 -11.52 -9.86 -0.59
N SER A 21 -12.39 -10.81 -0.24
CA SER A 21 -12.04 -11.92 0.65
C SER A 21 -10.92 -12.80 0.09
N GLU A 22 -10.87 -12.92 -1.24
CA GLU A 22 -9.93 -13.76 -1.97
C GLU A 22 -8.49 -13.24 -1.95
N VAL A 23 -8.27 -11.96 -1.58
CA VAL A 23 -6.93 -11.37 -1.48
C VAL A 23 -6.40 -11.35 -0.04
N ASN A 24 -7.07 -12.01 0.91
CA ASN A 24 -6.61 -12.21 2.30
C ASN A 24 -6.14 -10.91 3.00
N ASN A 25 -6.87 -9.81 2.83
CA ASN A 25 -6.61 -8.50 3.45
C ASN A 25 -5.13 -8.05 3.42
N PRO A 26 -4.68 -7.44 2.31
CA PRO A 26 -3.33 -6.92 2.15
C PRO A 26 -2.88 -5.96 3.27
N LEU A 27 -3.78 -5.14 3.81
CA LEU A 27 -3.47 -4.20 4.89
C LEU A 27 -3.02 -4.92 6.16
N GLU A 28 -3.73 -5.99 6.55
CA GLU A 28 -3.35 -6.77 7.72
C GLU A 28 -2.05 -7.53 7.49
N THR A 29 -1.87 -8.10 6.30
CA THR A 29 -0.60 -8.75 5.90
C THR A 29 0.58 -7.78 6.06
N ALA A 30 0.44 -6.53 5.63
CA ALA A 30 1.46 -5.50 5.77
C ALA A 30 1.76 -5.10 7.21
N ARG A 31 0.74 -5.06 8.08
CA ARG A 31 0.96 -4.83 9.51
C ARG A 31 1.73 -5.96 10.15
N LEU A 32 1.35 -7.21 9.89
CA LEU A 32 2.04 -8.40 10.43
C LEU A 32 3.50 -8.45 9.95
N PHE A 33 3.74 -8.14 8.69
CA PHE A 33 5.10 -8.05 8.14
C PHE A 33 5.94 -6.96 8.84
N LEU A 34 5.40 -5.76 9.06
CA LEU A 34 6.10 -4.69 9.77
C LEU A 34 6.42 -5.05 11.23
N LYS A 35 5.56 -5.84 11.88
CA LYS A 35 5.78 -6.34 13.26
C LYS A 35 6.83 -7.46 13.32
N GLY A 36 7.18 -8.06 12.18
CA GLY A 36 8.06 -9.22 12.11
C GLY A 36 7.34 -10.56 12.36
N ASP A 37 6.00 -10.54 12.39
CA ASP A 37 5.16 -11.71 12.63
C ASP A 37 4.92 -12.54 11.35
N LEU A 38 5.36 -12.02 10.19
CA LEU A 38 5.15 -12.62 8.88
C LEU A 38 6.47 -12.55 8.08
N SER A 39 6.83 -13.65 7.41
CA SER A 39 8.07 -13.75 6.64
C SER A 39 7.99 -13.02 5.30
N ALA A 40 9.14 -12.61 4.73
CA ALA A 40 9.17 -12.00 3.40
C ALA A 40 8.53 -12.89 2.30
N LYS A 41 8.62 -14.22 2.44
CA LYS A 41 8.00 -15.17 1.52
C LYS A 41 6.47 -15.12 1.60
N GLU A 42 5.91 -15.11 2.80
CA GLU A 42 4.46 -14.99 3.00
C GLU A 42 3.96 -13.62 2.49
N TYR A 43 4.76 -12.58 2.63
CA TYR A 43 4.46 -11.24 2.15
C TYR A 43 4.38 -11.18 0.62
N ASP A 44 5.35 -11.80 -0.05
CA ASP A 44 5.35 -11.95 -1.52
C ASP A 44 4.19 -12.82 -2.02
N GLN A 45 3.82 -13.88 -1.27
CA GLN A 45 2.67 -14.72 -1.61
C GLN A 45 1.36 -13.94 -1.59
N ALA A 46 1.15 -13.09 -0.58
CA ALA A 46 -0.03 -12.22 -0.53
C ALA A 46 -0.06 -11.23 -1.71
N CYS A 47 1.10 -10.72 -2.14
CA CYS A 47 1.20 -9.87 -3.33
C CYS A 47 0.77 -10.63 -4.60
N ASN A 48 1.22 -11.88 -4.74
CA ASN A 48 0.85 -12.73 -5.86
C ASN A 48 -0.67 -13.04 -5.86
N LEU A 49 -1.30 -13.25 -4.71
CA LEU A 49 -2.76 -13.44 -4.64
C LEU A 49 -3.52 -12.24 -5.21
N CYS A 50 -3.03 -11.01 -4.99
CA CYS A 50 -3.63 -9.82 -5.57
C CYS A 50 -3.46 -9.77 -7.10
N TRP A 51 -2.29 -10.17 -7.61
CA TRP A 51 -2.08 -10.31 -9.06
C TRP A 51 -2.98 -11.38 -9.68
N GLU A 52 -3.04 -12.56 -9.06
CA GLU A 52 -3.91 -13.67 -9.48
C GLU A 52 -5.39 -13.25 -9.48
N TYR A 53 -5.83 -12.45 -8.50
CA TYR A 53 -7.19 -11.92 -8.46
C TYR A 53 -7.56 -11.11 -9.70
N ILE A 54 -6.63 -10.28 -10.19
CA ILE A 54 -6.78 -9.45 -11.40
C ILE A 54 -6.67 -10.32 -12.66
N ASP A 55 -5.68 -11.19 -12.72
CA ASP A 55 -5.39 -12.01 -13.90
C ASP A 55 -6.52 -13.01 -14.19
N ASN A 56 -7.04 -13.67 -13.16
CA ASN A 56 -8.15 -14.62 -13.28
C ASN A 56 -9.45 -13.96 -13.79
N ARG A 57 -9.56 -12.64 -13.66
CA ARG A 57 -10.70 -11.83 -14.15
C ARG A 57 -10.41 -11.15 -15.49
N ASN A 58 -9.25 -11.39 -16.09
CA ASN A 58 -8.76 -10.67 -17.28
C ASN A 58 -8.80 -9.13 -17.11
N ALA A 59 -8.57 -8.67 -15.88
CA ALA A 59 -8.83 -7.29 -15.46
C ALA A 59 -7.58 -6.38 -15.49
N ILE A 60 -6.52 -6.79 -16.18
CA ILE A 60 -5.23 -6.09 -16.19
C ILE A 60 -5.30 -4.64 -16.70
N ARG A 61 -6.33 -4.30 -17.49
CA ARG A 61 -6.59 -2.94 -18.00
C ARG A 61 -7.87 -2.31 -17.43
N ILE A 62 -8.48 -2.93 -16.42
CA ILE A 62 -9.69 -2.43 -15.76
C ILE A 62 -9.28 -1.53 -14.59
N PHE A 63 -9.81 -0.30 -14.60
CA PHE A 63 -9.50 0.77 -13.65
C PHE A 63 -10.75 1.49 -13.12
N ASN A 64 -11.93 0.91 -13.33
CA ASN A 64 -13.22 1.46 -12.94
C ASN A 64 -14.06 0.49 -12.09
N GLU A 65 -13.52 -0.69 -11.79
CA GLU A 65 -14.15 -1.68 -10.91
C GLU A 65 -13.49 -1.64 -9.54
N GLU A 66 -14.29 -1.40 -8.50
CA GLU A 66 -13.82 -1.21 -7.12
C GLU A 66 -12.96 -2.38 -6.64
N ASP A 67 -13.44 -3.62 -6.77
CA ASP A 67 -12.69 -4.80 -6.33
C ASP A 67 -11.33 -4.96 -7.01
N ILE A 68 -11.24 -4.57 -8.29
CA ILE A 68 -9.97 -4.59 -9.05
C ILE A 68 -9.04 -3.49 -8.55
N LEU A 69 -9.57 -2.30 -8.27
CA LEU A 69 -8.80 -1.20 -7.68
C LEU A 69 -8.32 -1.55 -6.26
N LEU A 70 -9.12 -2.24 -5.46
CA LEU A 70 -8.73 -2.74 -4.15
C LEU A 70 -7.62 -3.80 -4.24
N ALA A 71 -7.67 -4.71 -5.21
CA ALA A 71 -6.57 -5.63 -5.46
C ALA A 71 -5.28 -4.89 -5.87
N ARG A 72 -5.38 -3.85 -6.71
CA ARG A 72 -4.25 -2.99 -7.08
C ARG A 72 -3.68 -2.23 -5.88
N LEU A 73 -4.54 -1.73 -5.00
CA LEU A 73 -4.13 -1.10 -3.74
C LEU A 73 -3.34 -2.08 -2.88
N GLY A 74 -3.80 -3.34 -2.82
CA GLY A 74 -3.09 -4.44 -2.20
C GLY A 74 -1.70 -4.65 -2.79
N ILE A 75 -1.57 -4.68 -4.12
CA ILE A 75 -0.28 -4.79 -4.82
C ILE A 75 0.64 -3.61 -4.45
N SER A 76 0.13 -2.38 -4.45
CA SER A 76 0.91 -1.19 -4.10
C SER A 76 1.50 -1.34 -2.69
N LEU A 77 0.67 -1.75 -1.72
CA LEU A 77 1.11 -1.98 -0.36
C LEU A 77 2.16 -3.10 -0.26
N LEU A 78 1.87 -4.24 -0.89
CA LEU A 78 2.69 -5.45 -0.81
C LEU A 78 3.95 -5.41 -1.68
N SER A 79 4.11 -4.38 -2.53
CA SER A 79 5.33 -4.11 -3.29
C SER A 79 6.22 -3.04 -2.65
N ALA A 80 5.73 -2.30 -1.65
CA ALA A 80 6.46 -1.22 -0.97
C ALA A 80 7.72 -1.67 -0.20
N ASN A 81 7.90 -2.98 0.02
CA ASN A 81 9.13 -3.54 0.59
C ASN A 81 10.24 -3.83 -0.41
N LYS A 82 9.96 -3.66 -1.69
CA LYS A 82 10.93 -3.80 -2.76
C LYS A 82 11.58 -2.45 -2.99
N ASP A 83 12.87 -2.44 -3.33
CA ASP A 83 13.73 -1.33 -3.71
C ASP A 83 13.24 0.12 -3.43
N LEU A 84 13.92 0.80 -2.51
CA LEU A 84 13.66 2.21 -2.17
C LEU A 84 14.01 3.18 -3.31
N HIS A 85 14.81 2.77 -4.30
CA HIS A 85 15.16 3.59 -5.45
C HIS A 85 13.94 3.91 -6.33
N GLU A 86 12.89 3.10 -6.23
CA GLU A 86 11.61 3.26 -6.95
C GLU A 86 10.50 3.84 -6.05
N ALA A 87 10.83 4.35 -4.86
CA ALA A 87 9.82 4.79 -3.90
C ALA A 87 8.88 5.88 -4.45
N GLY A 88 9.41 6.79 -5.29
CA GLY A 88 8.60 7.81 -5.96
C GLY A 88 7.55 7.23 -6.90
N GLU A 89 7.94 6.27 -7.75
CA GLU A 89 7.03 5.60 -8.69
C GLU A 89 5.98 4.75 -7.96
N LYS A 90 6.37 4.09 -6.86
CA LYS A 90 5.45 3.31 -6.01
C LYS A 90 4.42 4.20 -5.31
N LEU A 91 4.84 5.38 -4.87
CA LEU A 91 3.95 6.38 -4.29
C LEU A 91 2.99 6.95 -5.34
N ASP A 92 3.50 7.35 -6.50
CA ASP A 92 2.67 7.86 -7.61
C ASP A 92 1.59 6.84 -7.99
N TRP A 93 1.98 5.57 -8.19
CA TRP A 93 1.03 4.50 -8.46
C TRP A 93 0.01 4.31 -7.34
N PHE A 94 0.45 4.36 -6.07
CA PHE A 94 -0.44 4.26 -4.92
C PHE A 94 -1.48 5.38 -4.89
N PHE A 95 -1.09 6.64 -5.12
CA PHE A 95 -2.01 7.77 -5.16
C PHE A 95 -2.98 7.70 -6.33
N GLN A 96 -2.52 7.25 -7.51
CA GLN A 96 -3.40 7.03 -8.65
C GLN A 96 -4.49 6.01 -8.34
N VAL A 97 -4.16 4.91 -7.65
CA VAL A 97 -5.17 3.91 -7.24
C VAL A 97 -6.16 4.48 -6.23
N LEU A 98 -5.71 5.32 -5.28
CA LEU A 98 -6.61 5.99 -4.34
C LEU A 98 -7.55 6.98 -5.05
N ASP A 99 -7.03 7.73 -6.02
CA ASP A 99 -7.83 8.65 -6.85
C ASP A 99 -8.92 7.90 -7.63
N TYR A 100 -8.58 6.75 -8.25
CA TYR A 100 -9.58 5.91 -8.91
C TYR A 100 -10.65 5.35 -7.96
N LEU A 101 -10.32 5.15 -6.69
CA LEU A 101 -11.28 4.77 -5.64
C LEU A 101 -12.13 5.96 -5.14
N ASN A 102 -11.94 7.16 -5.69
CA ASN A 102 -12.54 8.42 -5.24
C ASN A 102 -12.30 8.69 -3.74
N VAL A 103 -11.15 8.25 -3.24
CA VAL A 103 -10.72 8.51 -1.86
C VAL A 103 -10.15 9.91 -1.78
N ASP A 104 -10.59 10.68 -0.78
CA ASP A 104 -10.02 12.00 -0.52
C ASP A 104 -8.56 11.88 -0.08
N THR A 105 -7.64 12.12 -1.02
CA THR A 105 -6.19 12.07 -0.80
C THR A 105 -5.63 13.38 -0.24
N SER A 106 -6.45 14.43 -0.02
CA SER A 106 -6.01 15.72 0.51
C SER A 106 -5.29 15.57 1.86
N CYS A 107 -5.75 14.62 2.69
CA CYS A 107 -5.11 14.30 3.96
C CYS A 107 -3.77 13.56 3.79
N ALA A 108 -3.60 12.83 2.68
CA ALA A 108 -2.40 12.05 2.41
C ALA A 108 -1.19 12.92 2.01
N GLU A 109 -1.42 14.06 1.36
CA GLU A 109 -0.37 15.07 1.09
C GLU A 109 0.14 15.70 2.40
N GLU A 110 -0.78 16.10 3.28
CA GLU A 110 -0.43 16.64 4.60
C GLU A 110 0.27 15.59 5.48
N LEU A 111 -0.20 14.33 5.43
CA LEU A 111 0.47 13.20 6.06
C LEU A 111 1.86 12.96 5.46
N MET A 112 2.06 13.12 4.15
CA MET A 112 3.37 12.92 3.51
C MET A 112 4.37 13.96 4.00
N THR A 113 4.00 15.25 3.99
CA THR A 113 4.84 16.32 4.51
C THR A 113 5.16 16.06 5.98
N ASN A 114 4.17 15.76 6.82
CA ASN A 114 4.43 15.54 8.24
C ASN A 114 5.24 14.26 8.51
N TYR A 115 4.98 13.17 7.80
CA TYR A 115 5.63 11.89 8.06
C TYR A 115 7.09 11.84 7.60
N PHE A 116 7.43 12.46 6.47
CA PHE A 116 8.80 12.48 5.95
C PHE A 116 9.62 13.68 6.43
N SER A 117 9.01 14.84 6.69
CA SER A 117 9.72 16.00 7.26
C SER A 117 10.16 15.77 8.70
N PHE A 118 9.32 15.11 9.51
CA PHE A 118 9.62 14.84 10.93
C PHE A 118 10.79 13.86 11.13
N ARG A 119 11.12 13.05 10.12
CA ARG A 119 12.28 12.13 10.16
C ARG A 119 13.55 12.70 9.54
N SER A 120 13.47 13.90 8.99
CA SER A 120 14.60 14.60 8.38
C SER A 120 15.25 15.61 9.32
N ASP A 121 14.75 15.76 10.56
CA ASP A 121 15.33 16.65 11.57
C ASP A 121 16.46 15.93 12.34
N PRO A 122 17.73 16.32 12.17
CA PRO A 122 18.85 15.71 12.88
C PRO A 122 18.87 16.02 14.39
N ASN A 123 17.93 16.82 14.92
CA ASN A 123 17.92 17.25 16.32
C ASN A 123 17.07 16.40 17.28
N HIS A 124 16.54 15.24 16.86
CA HIS A 124 15.79 14.32 17.73
C HIS A 124 16.57 13.03 18.08
N LEU A 125 17.87 13.20 18.37
CA LEU A 125 18.66 12.30 19.22
C LEU A 125 19.10 13.11 20.45
N GLY A 126 18.18 13.27 21.39
CA GLY A 126 18.42 13.80 22.74
C GLY A 126 17.98 12.77 23.76
#